data_AF-A0A7Y1SZU6-F1
#
_entry.id   AF-A0A7Y1SZU6-F1
#
_cell.length_a   1.000
_cell.length_b   1.000
_cell.length_c   1.000
_cell.angle_alpha   90.00
_cell.angle_beta   90.00
_cell.angle_gamma   90.00
#
_symmetry.space_group_name_H-M   'P 1'
#
loop_
_entity.id
_entity.type
_entity.pdbx_description
1 polymer ?
#
loop_
_entity_poly.entity_id
_entity_poly.type
_entity_poly.pdbx_seq_one_letter_code
_entity_poly.pdbx_strand_id
1 'polypeptide(L)'
;MERRSLTGVEAAPSRLRVRGGRAGSFKDGGAASYSVVIAIVGLVLAFSSSSLATATNHFDVYDTAWELPVYSIDSELDAYMQHLSGAGFTGVWISVAPISGQLLNEQNSHGQTLGSFGNPNSAYFDHIDHILTAANNHNIKVGLVVGWAQKYVGNSGAYHNGGNAPLTASNA
;
A
#
# COMPACT_ATOMS: atom_id res chain seq x y z
N MET A 1 8.06 10.16 50.16
CA MET A 1 8.90 11.36 50.02
C MET A 1 8.11 12.38 49.26
N GLU A 2 7.67 13.39 49.98
CA GLU A 2 6.91 14.56 49.54
C GLU A 2 7.88 15.66 49.08
N ARG A 3 7.47 16.45 48.07
CA ARG A 3 7.77 17.89 47.81
C ARG A 3 7.62 18.15 46.30
N ARG A 4 7.08 19.26 45.80
CA ARG A 4 6.27 20.37 46.35
C ARG A 4 5.77 21.15 45.12
N SER A 5 4.54 21.64 45.22
CA SER A 5 3.95 22.66 44.36
C SER A 5 4.74 23.98 44.42
N LEU A 6 4.87 24.67 43.29
CA LEU A 6 5.18 26.11 43.24
C LEU A 6 4.14 26.80 42.36
N THR A 7 3.23 27.46 43.04
CA THR A 7 2.29 28.46 42.56
C THR A 7 3.00 29.74 42.10
N GLY A 8 2.53 30.30 40.99
CA GLY A 8 2.15 31.70 40.87
C GLY A 8 3.25 32.75 40.67
N VAL A 9 3.28 33.35 39.48
CA VAL A 9 3.51 34.79 39.33
C VAL A 9 2.56 35.32 38.25
N GLU A 10 1.60 36.09 38.72
CA GLU A 10 0.64 36.93 38.00
C GLU A 10 1.37 38.12 37.36
N ALA A 11 1.14 38.38 36.07
CA ALA A 11 1.63 39.57 35.39
C ALA A 11 0.45 40.37 34.81
N ALA A 12 0.23 41.56 35.40
CA ALA A 12 -0.79 42.52 35.03
C ALA A 12 -0.54 43.17 33.64
N PRO A 13 -1.59 43.63 32.92
CA PRO A 13 -1.46 44.17 31.58
C PRO A 13 -0.89 45.60 31.56
N SER A 14 0.13 45.81 30.74
CA SER A 14 0.74 47.11 30.49
C SER A 14 -0.20 48.00 29.67
N ARG A 15 -0.58 49.16 30.24
CA ARG A 15 -1.37 50.20 29.57
C ARG A 15 -0.54 50.91 28.51
N LEU A 16 -0.88 50.73 27.24
CA LEU A 16 -0.34 51.52 26.12
C LEU A 16 -1.02 52.90 26.11
N ARG A 17 -0.29 53.96 26.45
CA ARG A 17 -0.72 55.35 26.21
C ARG A 17 -0.50 55.69 24.74
N VAL A 18 -1.59 55.84 23.98
CA VAL A 18 -1.54 56.41 22.62
C VAL A 18 -1.63 57.92 22.71
N ARG A 19 -0.53 58.59 22.31
CA ARG A 19 -0.39 60.04 22.20
C ARG A 19 -1.10 60.53 20.94
N GLY A 20 -1.95 61.55 21.09
CA GLY A 20 -2.74 62.12 20.00
C GLY A 20 -1.89 62.67 18.85
N GLY A 21 -2.29 62.29 17.62
CA GLY A 21 -1.76 62.78 16.36
C GLY A 21 -2.90 62.97 15.35
N ARG A 22 -3.38 64.22 15.31
CA ARG A 22 -4.16 64.95 14.29
C ARG A 22 -4.67 64.17 13.05
N ALA A 23 -6.00 64.26 12.86
CA ALA A 23 -6.73 63.79 11.69
C ALA A 23 -6.27 64.48 10.39
N GLY A 24 -5.84 63.67 9.43
CA GLY A 24 -5.82 63.97 8.00
C GLY A 24 -6.87 63.11 7.30
N SER A 25 -7.87 63.77 6.74
CA SER A 25 -8.96 63.15 5.98
C SER A 25 -8.44 62.63 4.65
N PHE A 26 -8.49 61.32 4.44
CA PHE A 26 -8.54 60.73 3.10
C PHE A 26 -9.71 59.73 3.07
N LYS A 27 -10.66 60.03 2.20
CA LYS A 27 -11.76 59.14 1.84
C LYS A 27 -11.15 57.84 1.32
N ASP A 28 -11.62 56.71 1.83
CA ASP A 28 -11.89 55.47 1.07
C ASP A 28 -12.45 54.42 2.05
N GLY A 29 -13.77 54.36 2.13
CA GLY A 29 -14.48 53.31 2.83
C GLY A 29 -14.46 52.04 1.99
N GLY A 30 -13.78 51.00 2.47
CA GLY A 30 -13.86 49.69 1.82
C GLY A 30 -12.85 48.65 2.27
N ALA A 31 -11.64 49.02 2.72
CA ALA A 31 -10.57 48.03 2.90
C ALA A 31 -10.44 47.42 4.31
N ALA A 32 -10.97 48.07 5.35
CA ALA A 32 -10.73 47.66 6.74
C ALA A 32 -11.61 46.47 7.19
N SER A 33 -12.82 46.34 6.65
CA SER A 33 -13.78 45.31 7.08
C SER A 33 -13.46 43.92 6.52
N TYR A 34 -12.82 43.81 5.35
CA TYR A 34 -12.47 42.52 4.76
C TYR A 34 -11.25 41.89 5.43
N SER A 35 -10.30 42.70 5.89
CA SER A 35 -9.05 42.20 6.49
C SER A 35 -9.27 41.46 7.82
N VAL A 36 -10.22 41.91 8.64
CA VAL A 36 -10.56 41.27 9.92
C VAL A 36 -11.36 39.99 9.70
N VAL A 37 -12.28 39.98 8.73
CA VAL A 37 -13.07 38.79 8.38
C VAL A 37 -12.18 37.71 7.79
N ILE A 38 -11.23 38.07 6.93
CA ILE A 38 -10.24 37.13 6.35
C ILE A 38 -9.34 36.55 7.44
N ALA A 39 -8.90 37.34 8.41
CA ALA A 39 -8.05 36.85 9.50
C ALA A 39 -8.77 35.85 10.41
N ILE A 40 -10.06 36.07 10.70
CA ILE A 40 -10.86 35.16 11.55
C ILE A 40 -11.21 33.88 10.79
N VAL A 41 -11.57 33.95 9.51
CA VAL A 41 -11.82 32.75 8.67
C VAL A 41 -10.54 31.94 8.48
N GLY A 42 -9.39 32.61 8.27
CA GLY A 42 -8.09 31.94 8.18
C GLY A 42 -7.69 31.24 9.48
N LEU A 43 -8.00 31.83 10.64
CA LEU A 43 -7.72 31.22 11.95
C LEU A 43 -8.65 30.02 12.21
N VAL A 44 -9.94 30.10 11.88
CA VAL A 44 -10.89 28.99 12.06
C VAL A 44 -10.58 27.80 11.13
N LEU A 45 -10.09 28.08 9.91
CA LEU A 45 -9.63 27.04 8.98
C LEU A 45 -8.29 26.42 9.39
N ALA A 46 -7.40 27.17 10.03
CA ALA A 46 -6.10 26.65 10.49
C ALA A 46 -6.20 25.68 11.69
N PHE A 47 -7.28 25.76 12.48
CA PHE A 47 -7.47 24.89 13.66
C PHE A 47 -8.32 23.64 13.40
N SER A 48 -8.88 23.47 12.19
CA SER A 48 -9.87 22.41 11.92
C SER A 48 -9.30 21.13 11.28
N SER A 49 -7.97 21.04 11.06
CA SER A 49 -7.38 19.91 10.31
C SER A 49 -6.33 19.11 11.07
N SER A 50 -6.21 19.28 12.37
CA SER A 50 -5.47 18.31 13.18
C SER A 50 -6.36 17.10 13.40
N SER A 51 -6.52 16.24 12.40
CA SER A 51 -6.91 14.87 12.69
C SER A 51 -5.83 14.33 13.63
N LEU A 52 -6.24 14.01 14.86
CA LEU A 52 -5.42 13.15 15.69
C LEU A 52 -5.21 11.88 14.88
N ALA A 53 -3.98 11.68 14.40
CA ALA A 53 -3.55 10.38 13.93
C ALA A 53 -3.66 9.44 15.13
N THR A 54 -4.83 8.86 15.33
CA THR A 54 -4.97 7.68 16.16
C THR A 54 -3.97 6.69 15.60
N ALA A 55 -2.99 6.29 16.41
CA ALA A 55 -2.08 5.24 16.03
C ALA A 55 -2.90 3.95 15.89
N THR A 56 -3.47 3.73 14.71
CA THR A 56 -4.17 2.50 14.38
C THR A 56 -3.10 1.47 14.13
N ASN A 57 -2.98 0.51 15.05
CA ASN A 57 -2.14 -0.66 14.81
C ASN A 57 -2.71 -1.39 13.59
N HIS A 58 -1.90 -1.49 12.54
CA HIS A 58 -2.26 -2.14 11.29
C HIS A 58 -1.45 -3.43 11.16
N PHE A 59 -2.15 -4.55 10.97
CA PHE A 59 -1.53 -5.84 10.70
C PHE A 59 -2.02 -6.31 9.33
N ASP A 60 -1.08 -6.55 8.44
CA ASP A 60 -1.34 -7.17 7.16
C ASP A 60 -1.47 -8.69 7.38
N VAL A 61 -2.62 -9.26 7.02
CA VAL A 61 -2.91 -10.70 7.15
C VAL A 61 -3.06 -11.28 5.76
N TYR A 62 -2.18 -12.20 5.41
CA TYR A 62 -2.12 -12.76 4.06
C TYR A 62 -2.52 -14.23 4.10
N ASP A 63 -3.30 -14.66 3.11
CA ASP A 63 -3.49 -16.07 2.80
C ASP A 63 -2.31 -16.59 1.96
N THR A 64 -2.21 -17.92 1.81
CA THR A 64 -1.19 -18.59 1.00
C THR A 64 -1.82 -19.52 -0.01
N ALA A 65 -1.82 -19.13 -1.28
CA ALA A 65 -2.34 -19.90 -2.40
C ALA A 65 -1.27 -20.05 -3.48
N TRP A 66 -0.22 -20.81 -3.17
CA TRP A 66 0.95 -20.96 -4.04
C TRP A 66 0.60 -21.39 -5.46
N GLU A 67 -0.33 -22.34 -5.58
CA GLU A 67 -0.70 -22.94 -6.86
C GLU A 67 -1.91 -22.27 -7.52
N LEU A 68 -2.30 -21.08 -7.05
CA LEU A 68 -3.40 -20.33 -7.66
C LEU A 68 -3.20 -20.14 -9.18
N PRO A 69 -2.02 -19.71 -9.68
CA PRO A 69 -1.81 -19.54 -11.12
C PRO A 69 -1.84 -20.83 -11.93
N VAL A 70 -1.69 -21.99 -11.29
CA VAL A 70 -1.73 -23.28 -11.99
C VAL A 70 -3.14 -23.85 -12.01
N TYR A 71 -3.84 -23.88 -10.88
CA TYR A 71 -5.08 -24.64 -10.78
C TYR A 71 -6.36 -23.82 -10.88
N SER A 72 -6.33 -22.50 -10.66
CA SER A 72 -7.55 -21.70 -10.73
C SER A 72 -8.00 -21.48 -12.17
N ILE A 73 -9.30 -21.47 -12.41
CA ILE A 73 -9.88 -20.89 -13.62
C ILE A 73 -10.43 -19.49 -13.36
N ASP A 74 -10.54 -18.69 -14.42
CA ASP A 74 -11.04 -17.31 -14.40
C ASP A 74 -12.31 -17.09 -13.59
N SER A 75 -13.29 -18.01 -13.70
CA SER A 75 -14.58 -17.90 -13.03
C SER A 75 -14.51 -18.09 -11.51
N GLU A 76 -13.44 -18.68 -10.98
CA GLU A 76 -13.28 -18.97 -9.54
C GLU A 76 -12.55 -17.84 -8.80
N LEU A 77 -11.80 -17.01 -9.53
CA LEU A 77 -10.95 -15.97 -8.94
C LEU A 77 -11.77 -14.92 -8.19
N ASP A 78 -12.89 -14.47 -8.76
CA ASP A 78 -13.74 -13.46 -8.12
C ASP A 78 -14.29 -13.97 -6.77
N ALA A 79 -14.78 -15.21 -6.74
CA ALA A 79 -15.31 -15.83 -5.53
C ALA A 79 -14.22 -16.02 -4.45
N TYR A 80 -13.01 -16.43 -4.85
CA TYR A 80 -11.89 -16.57 -3.93
C TYR A 80 -11.46 -15.22 -3.33
N MET A 81 -11.30 -14.18 -4.16
CA MET A 81 -10.91 -12.84 -3.69
C MET A 81 -12.00 -12.19 -2.82
N GLN A 82 -13.27 -12.39 -3.18
CA GLN A 82 -14.40 -11.98 -2.35
C GLN A 82 -14.38 -12.66 -0.98
N HIS A 83 -14.08 -13.96 -0.93
CA HIS A 83 -13.96 -14.70 0.32
C HIS A 83 -12.84 -14.13 1.21
N LEU A 84 -11.65 -13.88 0.64
CA LEU A 84 -10.53 -13.29 1.38
C LEU A 84 -10.90 -11.93 1.98
N SER A 85 -11.51 -11.06 1.16
CA SER A 85 -11.95 -9.73 1.58
C SER A 85 -12.99 -9.80 2.71
N GLY A 86 -13.98 -10.69 2.59
CA GLY A 86 -15.00 -10.91 3.62
C GLY A 86 -14.47 -11.54 4.91
N ALA A 87 -13.38 -12.29 4.84
CA ALA A 87 -12.73 -12.93 5.99
C ALA A 87 -11.68 -12.04 6.68
N GLY A 88 -11.42 -10.84 6.17
CA GLY A 88 -10.49 -9.87 6.77
C GLY A 88 -9.03 -10.07 6.38
N PHE A 89 -8.75 -10.84 5.32
CA PHE A 89 -7.41 -10.88 4.72
C PHE A 89 -7.13 -9.58 3.99
N THR A 90 -5.89 -9.09 4.07
CA THR A 90 -5.40 -7.92 3.35
C THR A 90 -4.58 -8.30 2.11
N GLY A 91 -4.25 -9.58 1.95
CA GLY A 91 -3.50 -10.06 0.80
C GLY A 91 -3.48 -11.58 0.63
N VAL A 92 -2.83 -12.02 -0.44
CA VAL A 92 -2.55 -13.43 -0.75
C VAL A 92 -1.16 -13.56 -1.34
N TRP A 93 -0.44 -14.61 -0.94
CA TRP A 93 0.81 -15.02 -1.57
C TRP A 93 0.55 -16.06 -2.65
N ILE A 94 1.09 -15.83 -3.85
CA ILE A 94 1.00 -16.77 -4.98
C ILE A 94 2.39 -17.05 -5.55
N SER A 95 2.49 -18.17 -6.26
CA SER A 95 3.72 -18.57 -6.94
C SER A 95 3.59 -18.39 -8.44
N VAL A 96 4.47 -17.58 -9.04
CA VAL A 96 4.55 -17.42 -10.50
C VAL A 96 5.14 -18.68 -11.14
N ALA A 97 6.25 -19.18 -10.58
CA ALA A 97 6.78 -20.49 -10.93
C ALA A 97 6.26 -21.51 -9.91
N PRO A 98 5.49 -22.53 -10.30
CA PRO A 98 4.85 -23.44 -9.34
C PRO A 98 5.85 -24.16 -8.44
N ILE A 99 5.47 -24.36 -7.18
CA ILE A 99 6.31 -25.04 -6.20
C ILE A 99 6.26 -26.56 -6.40
N SER A 100 5.06 -27.04 -6.70
CA SER A 100 4.77 -28.42 -7.07
C SER A 100 5.07 -28.68 -8.55
N GLY A 101 5.02 -29.95 -8.93
CA GLY A 101 5.12 -30.35 -10.33
C GLY A 101 6.45 -29.98 -11.01
N GLN A 102 6.34 -29.68 -12.31
CA GLN A 102 7.46 -29.47 -13.21
C GLN A 102 7.76 -27.99 -13.44
N LEU A 103 7.80 -27.14 -12.40
CA LEU A 103 8.25 -25.73 -12.42
C LEU A 103 7.92 -24.98 -13.74
N LEU A 104 8.83 -24.99 -14.73
CA LEU A 104 8.67 -24.28 -16.00
C LEU A 104 7.70 -24.94 -16.99
N ASN A 105 7.57 -26.26 -16.91
CA ASN A 105 6.76 -27.09 -17.82
C ASN A 105 5.38 -27.44 -17.25
N GLU A 106 5.10 -27.08 -16.01
CA GLU A 106 3.76 -27.26 -15.44
C GLU A 106 2.76 -26.41 -16.22
N GLN A 107 1.66 -27.01 -16.66
CA GLN A 107 0.59 -26.32 -17.37
C GLN A 107 -0.41 -25.73 -16.37
N ASN A 108 -0.79 -24.47 -16.56
CA ASN A 108 -1.95 -23.92 -15.88
C ASN A 108 -3.26 -24.51 -16.43
N SER A 109 -4.37 -24.14 -15.80
CA SER A 109 -5.74 -24.52 -16.19
C SER A 109 -6.13 -24.14 -17.63
N HIS A 110 -5.37 -23.25 -18.27
CA HIS A 110 -5.51 -22.83 -19.67
C HIS A 110 -4.55 -23.57 -20.62
N GLY A 111 -3.82 -24.58 -20.14
CA GLY A 111 -2.86 -25.37 -20.90
C GLY A 111 -1.53 -24.65 -21.20
N GLN A 112 -1.28 -23.50 -20.57
CA GLN A 112 -0.07 -22.69 -20.78
C GLN A 112 1.00 -23.04 -19.75
N THR A 113 2.25 -23.09 -20.20
CA THR A 113 3.41 -23.22 -19.31
C THR A 113 4.09 -21.87 -19.12
N LEU A 114 4.86 -21.69 -18.04
CA LEU A 114 5.62 -20.46 -17.77
C LEU A 114 6.65 -20.19 -18.89
N GLY A 115 7.17 -21.25 -19.53
CA GLY A 115 8.18 -21.15 -20.57
C GLY A 115 9.59 -21.11 -19.98
N SER A 116 10.21 -19.93 -19.93
CA SER A 116 11.54 -19.71 -19.34
C SER A 116 11.58 -18.41 -18.54
N PHE A 117 12.52 -18.25 -17.62
CA PHE A 117 12.65 -16.99 -16.89
C PHE A 117 13.22 -15.86 -17.78
N GLY A 118 14.14 -16.18 -18.70
CA GLY A 118 14.68 -15.21 -19.67
C GLY A 118 13.69 -14.79 -20.76
N ASN A 119 12.73 -15.65 -21.12
CA ASN A 119 11.68 -15.35 -22.10
C ASN A 119 10.36 -16.05 -21.69
N PRO A 120 9.57 -15.44 -20.79
CA PRO A 120 8.33 -16.03 -20.31
C PRO A 120 7.26 -16.07 -21.39
N ASN A 121 6.36 -17.05 -21.29
CA ASN A 121 5.19 -17.15 -22.15
C ASN A 121 4.15 -16.08 -21.78
N SER A 122 3.89 -15.12 -22.67
CA SER A 122 2.90 -14.06 -22.40
C SER A 122 1.51 -14.60 -22.10
N ALA A 123 1.07 -15.68 -22.76
CA ALA A 123 -0.25 -16.26 -22.53
C ALA A 123 -0.40 -16.87 -21.12
N TYR A 124 0.71 -17.27 -20.48
CA TYR A 124 0.70 -17.68 -19.07
C TYR A 124 0.51 -16.47 -18.15
N PHE A 125 1.15 -15.34 -18.48
CA PHE A 125 1.05 -14.11 -17.71
C PHE A 125 -0.29 -13.39 -17.88
N ASP A 126 -0.99 -13.58 -18.99
CA ASP A 126 -2.37 -13.08 -19.14
C ASP A 126 -3.28 -13.62 -18.01
N HIS A 127 -3.07 -14.86 -17.57
CA HIS A 127 -3.79 -15.44 -16.42
C HIS A 127 -3.37 -14.81 -15.09
N ILE A 128 -2.07 -14.52 -14.91
CA ILE A 128 -1.58 -13.81 -13.73
C ILE A 128 -2.18 -12.40 -13.67
N ASP A 129 -2.26 -11.69 -14.79
CA ASP A 129 -2.89 -10.38 -14.88
C ASP A 129 -4.36 -10.44 -14.51
N HIS A 130 -5.04 -11.53 -14.85
CA HIS A 130 -6.42 -11.76 -14.44
C HIS A 130 -6.56 -11.97 -12.93
N ILE A 131 -5.64 -12.71 -12.29
CA ILE A 131 -5.55 -12.84 -10.83
C ILE A 131 -5.32 -11.47 -10.17
N LEU A 132 -4.38 -10.67 -10.69
CA LEU A 132 -4.08 -9.34 -10.16
C LEU A 132 -5.30 -8.41 -10.29
N THR A 133 -6.01 -8.49 -11.41
CA THR A 133 -7.24 -7.71 -11.64
C THR A 133 -8.34 -8.11 -10.66
N ALA A 134 -8.57 -9.40 -10.47
CA ALA A 134 -9.55 -9.91 -9.50
C ALA A 134 -9.19 -9.45 -8.08
N ALA A 135 -7.94 -9.60 -7.65
CA ALA A 135 -7.49 -9.16 -6.33
C ALA A 135 -7.68 -7.65 -6.13
N ASN A 136 -7.33 -6.84 -7.12
CA ASN A 136 -7.51 -5.39 -7.09
C ASN A 136 -8.98 -4.99 -6.93
N ASN A 137 -9.91 -5.68 -7.62
CA ASN A 137 -11.35 -5.43 -7.49
C ASN A 137 -11.89 -5.64 -6.06
N HIS A 138 -11.21 -6.46 -5.26
CA HIS A 138 -11.59 -6.79 -3.87
C HIS A 138 -10.68 -6.16 -2.81
N ASN A 139 -9.80 -5.23 -3.20
CA ASN A 139 -8.79 -4.59 -2.34
C ASN A 139 -7.83 -5.59 -1.67
N ILE A 140 -7.53 -6.70 -2.35
CA ILE A 140 -6.57 -7.73 -1.90
C ILE A 140 -5.21 -7.46 -2.54
N LYS A 141 -4.17 -7.36 -1.72
CA LYS A 141 -2.79 -7.29 -2.20
C LYS A 141 -2.32 -8.66 -2.68
N VAL A 142 -1.52 -8.70 -3.74
CA VAL A 142 -0.90 -9.95 -4.21
C VAL A 142 0.61 -9.91 -3.98
N GLY A 143 1.10 -10.86 -3.20
CA GLY A 143 2.52 -11.12 -3.05
C GLY A 143 2.99 -12.15 -4.07
N LEU A 144 3.86 -11.73 -5.00
CA LEU A 144 4.38 -12.59 -6.06
C LEU A 144 5.70 -13.24 -5.64
N VAL A 145 5.70 -14.58 -5.53
CA VAL A 145 6.92 -15.37 -5.40
C VAL A 145 7.32 -15.87 -6.79
N VAL A 146 8.40 -15.30 -7.33
CA VAL A 146 8.85 -15.61 -8.70
C VAL A 146 9.49 -16.99 -8.81
N GLY A 147 10.18 -17.44 -7.76
CA GLY A 147 10.88 -18.71 -7.76
C GLY A 147 11.19 -19.20 -6.35
N TRP A 148 11.54 -20.48 -6.24
CA TRP A 148 11.72 -21.18 -4.97
C TRP A 148 13.19 -21.53 -4.73
N ALA A 149 13.71 -21.18 -3.56
CA ALA A 149 15.09 -21.49 -3.19
C ALA A 149 15.40 -22.99 -3.25
N GLN A 150 14.46 -23.86 -2.89
CA GLN A 150 14.63 -25.32 -2.99
C GLN A 150 14.84 -25.82 -4.43
N LYS A 151 14.45 -25.01 -5.42
CA LYS A 151 14.63 -25.30 -6.84
C LYS A 151 15.87 -24.61 -7.40
N TYR A 152 16.57 -23.78 -6.62
CA TYR A 152 17.75 -23.04 -7.09
C TYR A 152 19.02 -23.89 -7.05
N VAL A 153 19.88 -23.72 -8.05
CA VAL A 153 21.16 -24.42 -8.21
C VAL A 153 22.30 -23.46 -7.89
N GLY A 154 22.84 -23.58 -6.68
CA GLY A 154 23.78 -22.61 -6.08
C GLY A 154 25.02 -22.26 -6.90
N ASN A 155 25.51 -23.15 -7.76
CA ASN A 155 26.74 -22.92 -8.52
C ASN A 155 26.51 -22.50 -9.99
N SER A 156 25.30 -22.66 -10.53
CA SER A 156 25.01 -22.33 -11.93
C SER A 156 24.09 -21.11 -12.09
N GLY A 157 23.46 -20.64 -11.01
CA GLY A 157 22.45 -19.59 -11.10
C GLY A 157 21.12 -20.05 -11.73
N ALA A 158 20.95 -21.35 -11.96
CA ALA A 158 19.79 -21.93 -12.63
C ALA A 158 18.74 -22.46 -11.63
N TYR A 159 17.57 -22.87 -12.13
CA TYR A 159 16.58 -23.64 -11.36
C TYR A 159 16.53 -25.13 -11.79
N HIS A 160 15.97 -26.02 -10.98
CA HIS A 160 15.69 -27.43 -11.28
C HIS A 160 14.24 -27.59 -11.73
N ASN A 161 14.03 -28.27 -12.86
CA ASN A 161 12.69 -28.48 -13.42
C ASN A 161 12.03 -29.75 -12.88
N GLY A 162 11.83 -29.83 -11.56
CA GLY A 162 11.18 -30.98 -10.90
C GLY A 162 12.00 -32.28 -10.84
N GLY A 163 13.06 -32.42 -11.64
CA GLY A 163 14.09 -33.45 -11.53
C GLY A 163 15.46 -32.88 -11.12
N ASN A 164 16.40 -33.74 -10.71
CA ASN A 164 17.77 -33.34 -10.32
C ASN A 164 18.64 -32.76 -11.47
N ALA A 165 18.05 -32.46 -12.63
CA ALA A 165 18.73 -31.86 -13.76
C ALA A 165 18.59 -30.33 -13.71
N PRO A 166 19.70 -29.57 -13.74
CA PRO A 166 19.69 -28.13 -13.89
C PRO A 166 19.01 -27.71 -15.20
N LEU A 167 18.25 -26.62 -15.16
CA LEU A 167 17.88 -25.89 -16.37
C LEU A 167 19.16 -25.43 -17.07
N THR A 168 19.26 -25.70 -18.36
CA THR A 168 20.35 -25.25 -19.22
C THR A 168 20.17 -23.78 -19.58
N ALA A 169 21.25 -23.10 -20.01
CA ALA A 169 21.21 -21.69 -20.41
C ALA A 169 20.21 -21.34 -21.54
N SER A 170 19.73 -22.34 -22.27
CA SER A 170 18.65 -22.16 -23.27
C SER A 170 17.26 -21.95 -22.65
N ASN A 171 17.10 -22.30 -21.37
CA ASN A 171 15.83 -22.32 -20.63
C ASN A 171 15.92 -21.53 -19.30
N ALA A 172 17.05 -20.85 -19.05
CA ALA A 172 17.29 -19.98 -17.90
C ALA A 172 16.89 -18.54 -18.25
#